data_AF-A0A259S6D0-F1
#
_entry.id   AF-A0A259S6D0-F1
#
_cell.length_a   1.000
_cell.length_b   1.000
_cell.length_c   1.000
_cell.angle_alpha   90.00
_cell.angle_beta   90.00
_cell.angle_gamma   90.00
#
_symmetry.space_group_name_H-M   'P 1'
#
loop_
_entity.id
_entity.type
_entity.pdbx_description
1 polymer ?
#
loop_
_entity_poly.entity_id
_entity_poly.type
_entity_poly.pdbx_seq_one_letter_code
_entity_poly.pdbx_strand_id
1 'polypeptide(L)'
;FEGWRRIISTVAIYDPRTGQPCEHYERLTEWAQVLEAEHADLLFDEVTGIAGAREAMGMPVAVQTILQQLRRRDVQLSWSAPSWKRADAVIRECTQLVIDCRGWLPDRTSLKTDTPPAWLPRRLFKARAFSAVDFDEWTAAKASQGKGQVHALRAAVVQWWWGPRSMVFAAYDTLGAVTRVGEVLDGGRCAHCGGRRSIPVCRCDK
;
A
#
# COMPACT_ATOMS: atom_id res chain seq x y z
N PHE A 1 6.62 -18.46 -3.05
CA PHE A 1 5.22 -18.11 -3.35
C PHE A 1 4.64 -19.29 -4.10
N GLU A 2 3.90 -20.16 -3.43
CA GLU A 2 3.08 -21.19 -4.10
C GLU A 2 1.65 -20.69 -3.97
N GLY A 3 1.17 -20.02 -5.02
CA GLY A 3 -0.15 -19.42 -5.04
C GLY A 3 -0.51 -19.06 -6.47
N TRP A 4 -1.54 -19.73 -6.99
CA TRP A 4 -2.09 -19.57 -8.34
C TRP A 4 -2.90 -18.26 -8.53
N ARG A 5 -2.86 -17.36 -7.55
CA ARG A 5 -3.67 -16.14 -7.50
C ARG A 5 -2.93 -15.02 -8.20
N ARG A 6 -3.66 -14.30 -9.07
CA ARG A 6 -3.16 -13.09 -9.72
C ARG A 6 -2.85 -12.03 -8.65
N ILE A 7 -1.67 -11.43 -8.71
CA ILE A 7 -1.25 -10.36 -7.80
C ILE A 7 -1.22 -9.06 -8.59
N ILE A 8 -2.12 -8.13 -8.27
CA ILE A 8 -2.16 -6.80 -8.90
C ILE A 8 -1.54 -5.81 -7.92
N SER A 9 -0.41 -5.20 -8.29
CA SER A 9 0.33 -4.35 -7.34
C SER A 9 0.89 -3.08 -7.95
N THR A 10 0.95 -2.00 -7.14
CA THR A 10 1.62 -0.74 -7.49
C THR A 10 3.15 -0.89 -7.58
N VAL A 11 3.69 -1.99 -7.05
CA VAL A 11 5.12 -2.28 -6.97
C VAL A 11 5.44 -3.63 -7.55
N ALA A 12 6.68 -3.81 -8.00
CA ALA A 12 7.13 -5.07 -8.55
C ALA A 12 7.28 -6.15 -7.47
N ILE A 13 6.73 -7.32 -7.73
CA ILE A 13 6.89 -8.52 -6.90
C ILE A 13 7.80 -9.50 -7.63
N TYR A 14 8.78 -10.01 -6.89
CA TYR A 14 9.80 -10.91 -7.41
C TYR A 14 9.68 -12.29 -6.75
N ASP A 15 10.01 -13.33 -7.50
CA ASP A 15 10.29 -14.63 -6.91
C ASP A 15 11.66 -14.56 -6.20
N PRO A 16 11.70 -14.70 -4.86
CA PRO A 16 12.94 -14.57 -4.12
C PRO A 16 13.96 -15.69 -4.40
N ARG A 17 13.56 -16.78 -5.07
CA ARG A 17 14.47 -17.88 -5.45
C ARG A 17 15.23 -17.56 -6.73
N THR A 18 14.56 -16.92 -7.70
CA THR A 18 15.10 -16.67 -9.05
C THR A 18 15.47 -15.20 -9.28
N GLY A 19 14.95 -14.29 -8.47
CA GLY A 19 15.10 -12.84 -8.62
C GLY A 19 14.30 -12.26 -9.81
N GLN A 20 13.54 -13.08 -10.52
CA GLN A 20 12.71 -12.65 -11.65
C GLN A 20 11.35 -12.14 -11.16
N PRO A 21 10.64 -11.30 -11.92
CA PRO A 21 9.26 -10.95 -11.63
C PRO A 21 8.41 -12.21 -11.41
N CYS A 22 7.55 -12.19 -10.41
CA CYS A 22 6.65 -13.32 -10.14
C CYS A 22 5.73 -13.56 -11.35
N GLU A 23 5.52 -14.81 -11.72
CA GLU A 23 4.72 -15.18 -12.90
C GLU A 23 3.29 -14.64 -12.88
N HIS A 24 2.68 -14.60 -11.68
CA HIS A 24 1.30 -14.14 -11.50
C HIS A 24 1.21 -12.65 -11.13
N TYR A 25 2.32 -11.92 -11.16
CA TYR A 25 2.33 -10.49 -10.89
C TYR A 25 1.91 -9.69 -12.12
N GLU A 26 0.98 -8.77 -11.88
CA GLU A 26 0.60 -7.75 -12.82
C GLU A 26 0.76 -6.37 -12.18
N ARG A 27 1.37 -5.46 -12.94
CA ARG A 27 1.53 -4.08 -12.48
C ARG A 27 0.19 -3.35 -12.55
N LEU A 28 -0.19 -2.73 -11.44
CA LEU A 28 -1.32 -1.81 -11.38
C LEU A 28 -0.95 -0.48 -12.04
N THR A 29 -1.61 -0.18 -13.14
CA THR A 29 -1.43 1.05 -13.95
C THR A 29 -2.74 1.82 -14.11
N GLU A 30 -3.88 1.11 -14.05
CA GLU A 30 -5.20 1.69 -14.25
C GLU A 30 -6.24 1.09 -13.29
N TRP A 31 -7.30 1.87 -13.02
CA TRP A 31 -8.38 1.45 -12.13
C TRP A 31 -9.25 0.33 -12.71
N ALA A 32 -9.27 0.16 -14.03
CA ALA A 32 -9.99 -0.93 -14.69
C ALA A 32 -9.53 -2.31 -14.17
N GLN A 33 -8.22 -2.47 -13.93
CA GLN A 33 -7.65 -3.70 -13.36
C GLN A 33 -8.26 -4.03 -11.98
N VAL A 34 -8.62 -3.02 -11.17
CA VAL A 34 -9.28 -3.22 -9.87
C VAL A 34 -10.77 -3.53 -10.05
N LEU A 35 -11.42 -2.88 -11.01
CA LEU A 35 -12.84 -3.12 -11.34
C LEU A 35 -13.10 -4.52 -11.89
N GLU A 36 -12.10 -5.10 -12.54
CA GLU A 36 -12.14 -6.43 -13.16
C GLU A 36 -11.50 -7.52 -12.28
N ALA A 37 -10.96 -7.16 -11.12
CA ALA A 37 -10.31 -8.12 -10.24
C ALA A 37 -11.32 -9.11 -9.63
N GLU A 38 -11.02 -10.40 -9.81
CA GLU A 38 -11.66 -11.56 -9.19
C GLU A 38 -10.59 -12.61 -8.89
N HIS A 39 -10.71 -13.34 -7.77
CA HIS A 39 -9.74 -14.37 -7.35
C HIS A 39 -8.28 -13.86 -7.29
N ALA A 40 -8.09 -12.61 -6.84
CA ALA A 40 -6.83 -11.90 -6.91
C ALA A 40 -6.40 -11.30 -5.57
N ASP A 41 -5.11 -10.98 -5.46
CA ASP A 41 -4.54 -10.25 -4.33
C ASP A 41 -4.13 -8.85 -4.83
N LEU A 42 -4.69 -7.82 -4.22
CA LEU A 42 -4.35 -6.43 -4.48
C LEU A 42 -3.31 -5.97 -3.46
N LEU A 43 -2.18 -5.44 -3.93
CA LEU A 43 -1.15 -4.85 -3.07
C LEU A 43 -0.89 -3.40 -3.43
N PHE A 44 -1.41 -2.49 -2.60
CA PHE A 44 -1.26 -1.04 -2.77
C PHE A 44 -0.19 -0.51 -1.82
N ASP A 45 1.05 -0.46 -2.30
CA ASP A 45 2.11 0.20 -1.53
C ASP A 45 1.99 1.73 -1.62
N GLU A 46 2.29 2.41 -0.52
CA GLU A 46 2.15 3.85 -0.33
C GLU A 46 0.82 4.38 -0.87
N VAL A 47 -0.29 3.78 -0.42
CA VAL A 47 -1.64 4.00 -0.97
C VAL A 47 -2.03 5.47 -1.07
N THR A 48 -1.45 6.34 -0.25
CA THR A 48 -1.64 7.79 -0.31
C THR A 48 -1.21 8.44 -1.63
N GLY A 49 -0.35 7.79 -2.41
CA GLY A 49 0.07 8.25 -3.74
C GLY A 49 -0.87 7.83 -4.88
N ILE A 50 -1.86 6.97 -4.59
CA ILE A 50 -2.85 6.49 -5.56
C ILE A 50 -4.30 6.75 -5.12
N ALA A 51 -4.55 6.83 -3.80
CA ALA A 51 -5.84 7.06 -3.17
C ALA A 51 -5.63 7.81 -1.84
N GLY A 52 -5.30 9.09 -1.93
CA GLY A 52 -5.16 9.97 -0.77
C GLY A 52 -6.51 10.52 -0.26
N ALA A 53 -6.68 10.63 1.05
CA ALA A 53 -7.92 11.11 1.68
C ALA A 53 -8.37 12.55 1.33
N ARG A 54 -7.58 13.30 0.55
CA ARG A 54 -7.83 14.71 0.19
C ARG A 54 -7.80 14.99 -1.31
N GLU A 55 -7.67 13.97 -2.15
CA GLU A 55 -7.62 14.16 -3.61
C GLU A 55 -9.05 14.31 -4.15
N ALA A 56 -9.34 15.49 -4.69
CA ALA A 56 -10.68 15.85 -5.19
C ALA A 56 -11.10 15.06 -6.45
N MET A 57 -10.14 14.40 -7.10
CA MET A 57 -10.34 13.42 -8.18
C MET A 57 -9.79 12.05 -7.74
N GLY A 58 -9.98 11.72 -6.47
CA GLY A 58 -9.55 10.45 -5.88
C GLY A 58 -10.21 9.22 -6.52
N MET A 59 -9.78 8.06 -6.02
CA MET A 59 -10.26 6.72 -6.38
C MET A 59 -11.71 6.71 -6.92
N PRO A 60 -11.96 6.22 -8.15
CA PRO A 60 -13.28 6.27 -8.77
C PRO A 60 -14.37 5.63 -7.89
N VAL A 61 -15.59 6.19 -7.91
CA VAL A 61 -16.74 5.67 -7.11
C VAL A 61 -17.02 4.18 -7.39
N ALA A 62 -16.85 3.75 -8.64
CA ALA A 62 -16.97 2.34 -9.00
C ALA A 62 -15.94 1.48 -8.24
N VAL A 63 -14.69 1.94 -8.12
CA VAL A 63 -13.64 1.25 -7.36
C VAL A 63 -13.99 1.23 -5.87
N GLN A 64 -14.48 2.34 -5.31
CA GLN A 64 -14.95 2.39 -3.92
C GLN A 64 -16.04 1.34 -3.66
N THR A 65 -16.96 1.15 -4.59
CA THR A 65 -18.01 0.13 -4.50
C THR A 65 -17.42 -1.29 -4.52
N ILE A 66 -16.42 -1.54 -5.38
CA ILE A 66 -15.72 -2.84 -5.41
C ILE A 66 -14.98 -3.12 -4.11
N LEU A 67 -14.35 -2.11 -3.50
CA LEU A 67 -13.64 -2.27 -2.22
C LEU A 67 -14.57 -2.72 -1.07
N GLN A 68 -15.86 -2.37 -1.13
CA GLN A 68 -16.86 -2.84 -0.17
C GLN A 68 -17.34 -4.28 -0.46
N GLN A 69 -17.00 -4.83 -1.63
CA GLN A 69 -17.47 -6.13 -2.11
C GLN A 69 -16.34 -7.15 -2.35
N LEU A 70 -15.13 -6.89 -1.83
CA LEU A 70 -13.93 -7.72 -2.03
C LEU A 70 -14.19 -9.21 -1.75
N ARG A 71 -14.92 -9.53 -0.67
CA ARG A 71 -15.25 -10.93 -0.32
C ARG A 71 -16.09 -11.63 -1.39
N ARG A 72 -17.02 -10.93 -2.05
CA ARG A 72 -17.89 -11.52 -3.09
C ARG A 72 -17.09 -11.94 -4.32
N ARG A 73 -16.00 -11.22 -4.60
CA ARG A 73 -15.11 -11.44 -5.73
C ARG A 73 -13.90 -12.30 -5.38
N ASP A 74 -13.82 -12.79 -4.14
CA ASP A 74 -12.65 -13.48 -3.61
C ASP A 74 -11.38 -12.66 -3.85
N VAL A 75 -11.37 -11.39 -3.43
CA VAL A 75 -10.23 -10.50 -3.56
C VAL A 75 -9.70 -10.12 -2.17
N GLN A 76 -8.37 -10.17 -1.99
CA GLN A 76 -7.73 -9.70 -0.76
C GLN A 76 -6.97 -8.41 -1.02
N LEU A 77 -7.27 -7.35 -0.26
CA LEU A 77 -6.54 -6.09 -0.32
C LEU A 77 -5.52 -5.99 0.82
N SER A 78 -4.26 -5.79 0.47
CA SER A 78 -3.19 -5.36 1.37
C SER A 78 -2.70 -3.99 0.95
N TRP A 79 -2.49 -3.09 1.90
CA TRP A 79 -2.03 -1.74 1.60
C TRP A 79 -1.10 -1.20 2.67
N SER A 80 -0.23 -0.27 2.28
CA SER A 80 0.68 0.43 3.18
C SER A 80 0.45 1.94 3.10
N ALA A 81 0.71 2.65 4.20
CA ALA A 81 0.71 4.10 4.22
C ALA A 81 1.65 4.62 5.32
N PRO A 82 2.26 5.80 5.13
CA PRO A 82 3.06 6.43 6.18
C PRO A 82 2.22 6.85 7.39
N SER A 83 0.90 7.04 7.20
CA SER A 83 -0.03 7.39 8.27
C SER A 83 -1.40 6.83 7.98
N TRP A 84 -1.97 6.12 8.97
CA TRP A 84 -3.34 5.60 8.93
C TRP A 84 -4.35 6.66 8.45
N LYS A 85 -4.31 7.86 9.06
CA LYS A 85 -5.25 8.96 8.74
C LYS A 85 -5.13 9.52 7.33
N ARG A 86 -4.03 9.25 6.61
CA ARG A 86 -3.83 9.78 5.25
C ARG A 86 -4.45 8.88 4.17
N ALA A 87 -4.69 7.62 4.49
CA ALA A 87 -5.37 6.71 3.57
C ALA A 87 -6.85 7.08 3.43
N ASP A 88 -7.39 6.82 2.24
CA ASP A 88 -8.79 7.03 1.91
C ASP A 88 -9.73 6.36 2.94
N ALA A 89 -10.86 7.01 3.24
CA ALA A 89 -11.82 6.54 4.23
C ALA A 89 -12.41 5.17 3.85
N VAL A 90 -12.72 4.95 2.57
CA VAL A 90 -13.31 3.69 2.09
C VAL A 90 -12.33 2.53 2.29
N ILE A 91 -11.03 2.75 2.03
CA ILE A 91 -9.99 1.75 2.26
C ILE A 91 -9.90 1.41 3.76
N ARG A 92 -9.94 2.43 4.63
CA ARG A 92 -9.93 2.19 6.08
C ARG A 92 -11.15 1.43 6.57
N GLU A 93 -12.34 1.77 6.07
CA GLU A 93 -13.61 1.13 6.43
C GLU A 93 -13.65 -0.35 6.05
N CYS A 94 -13.09 -0.74 4.90
CA CYS A 94 -13.03 -2.15 4.49
C CYS A 94 -11.84 -2.92 5.10
N THR A 95 -10.92 -2.24 5.79
CA THR A 95 -9.75 -2.89 6.41
C THR A 95 -10.15 -3.64 7.67
N GLN A 96 -9.63 -4.86 7.84
CA GLN A 96 -9.92 -5.71 9.02
C GLN A 96 -8.77 -5.73 10.03
N LEU A 97 -7.52 -5.65 9.55
CA LEU A 97 -6.32 -5.80 10.36
C LEU A 97 -5.31 -4.70 10.02
N VAL A 98 -4.74 -4.08 11.05
CA VAL A 98 -3.67 -3.09 10.91
C VAL A 98 -2.39 -3.63 11.51
N ILE A 99 -1.30 -3.61 10.74
CA ILE A 99 0.03 -4.02 11.21
C ILE A 99 0.91 -2.77 11.34
N ASP A 100 1.22 -2.37 12.58
CA ASP A 100 2.30 -1.40 12.83
C ASP A 100 3.64 -2.14 12.79
N CYS A 101 4.41 -1.89 11.74
CA CYS A 101 5.75 -2.45 11.55
C CYS A 101 6.81 -1.40 11.85
N ARG A 102 7.72 -1.73 12.78
CA ARG A 102 8.88 -0.89 13.10
C ARG A 102 10.17 -1.66 12.86
N GLY A 103 11.17 -0.97 12.32
CA GLY A 103 12.49 -1.53 12.05
C GLY A 103 13.58 -0.96 12.97
N TRP A 104 14.51 -1.82 13.40
CA TRP A 104 15.70 -1.54 14.18
C TRP A 104 16.94 -2.11 13.49
N LEU A 105 18.11 -1.79 14.07
CA LEU A 105 19.41 -2.29 13.62
C LEU A 105 19.64 -1.97 12.13
N PRO A 106 19.88 -0.69 11.77
CA PRO A 106 20.14 -0.33 10.38
C PRO A 106 21.39 -1.05 9.87
N ASP A 107 21.33 -1.53 8.64
CA ASP A 107 22.51 -2.03 7.95
C ASP A 107 23.39 -0.83 7.56
N ARG A 108 24.57 -0.76 8.18
CA ARG A 108 25.53 0.32 7.95
C ARG A 108 26.55 -0.03 6.87
N THR A 109 26.47 -1.21 6.26
CA THR A 109 27.36 -1.59 5.16
C THR A 109 27.18 -0.65 3.96
N SER A 110 25.94 -0.23 3.68
CA SER A 110 25.59 0.72 2.62
C SER A 110 26.12 2.14 2.84
N LEU A 111 26.65 2.48 4.02
CA LEU A 111 27.30 3.77 4.24
C LEU A 111 28.70 3.86 3.62
N LYS A 112 29.26 2.73 3.15
CA LYS A 112 30.60 2.66 2.56
C LYS A 112 30.62 2.91 1.06
N THR A 113 29.47 3.13 0.43
CA THR A 113 29.35 3.44 -1.00
C THR A 113 29.56 4.92 -1.25
N ASP A 114 30.00 5.30 -2.46
CA ASP A 114 30.20 6.71 -2.85
C ASP A 114 28.93 7.56 -2.73
N THR A 115 27.76 6.94 -2.82
CA THR A 115 26.45 7.60 -2.68
C THR A 115 25.60 6.86 -1.63
N PRO A 116 25.85 7.07 -0.33
CA PRO A 116 25.15 6.33 0.71
C PRO A 116 23.65 6.71 0.74
N PRO A 117 22.74 5.73 0.87
CA PRO A 117 21.32 6.03 0.93
C PRO A 117 20.96 6.75 2.24
N ALA A 118 20.09 7.74 2.16
CA ALA A 118 19.58 8.45 3.34
C ALA A 118 18.76 7.54 4.27
N TRP A 119 18.10 6.54 3.69
CA TRP A 119 17.29 5.56 4.40
C TRP A 119 18.00 4.21 4.42
N LEU A 120 18.63 3.90 5.54
CA LEU A 120 19.31 2.61 5.69
C LEU A 120 18.28 1.49 5.89
N PRO A 121 18.42 0.36 5.15
CA PRO A 121 17.57 -0.80 5.35
C PRO A 121 17.74 -1.32 6.78
N ARG A 122 16.64 -1.75 7.39
CA ARG A 122 16.61 -2.26 8.77
C ARG A 122 16.72 -3.78 8.77
N ARG A 123 17.28 -4.36 9.84
CA ARG A 123 17.54 -5.80 9.93
C ARG A 123 16.63 -6.53 10.92
N LEU A 124 16.11 -5.83 11.92
CA LEU A 124 15.21 -6.40 12.92
C LEU A 124 13.88 -5.65 12.88
N PHE A 125 12.77 -6.38 12.82
CA PHE A 125 11.44 -5.80 12.75
C PHE A 125 10.56 -6.33 13.88
N LYS A 126 9.61 -5.50 14.30
CA LYS A 126 8.55 -5.84 15.23
C LYS A 126 7.25 -5.46 14.55
N ALA A 127 6.45 -6.46 14.24
CA ALA A 127 5.11 -6.32 13.73
C ALA A 127 4.14 -6.40 14.91
N ARG A 128 3.22 -5.44 15.00
CA ARG A 128 2.14 -5.42 15.98
C ARG A 128 0.82 -5.35 15.23
N ALA A 129 -0.01 -6.38 15.40
CA ALA A 129 -1.30 -6.48 14.74
C ALA A 129 -2.42 -5.97 15.65
N PHE A 130 -3.32 -5.18 15.08
CA PHE A 130 -4.48 -4.59 15.76
C PHE A 130 -5.73 -4.80 14.91
N SER A 131 -6.89 -4.94 15.56
CA SER A 131 -8.19 -4.78 14.89
C SER A 131 -8.25 -3.39 14.26
N ALA A 132 -8.72 -3.30 13.01
CA ALA A 132 -8.84 -2.01 12.34
C ALA A 132 -9.82 -1.06 13.04
N VAL A 133 -10.91 -1.60 13.60
CA VAL A 133 -11.91 -0.83 14.36
C VAL A 133 -11.28 -0.19 15.58
N ASP A 134 -10.67 -1.00 16.47
CA ASP A 134 -10.03 -0.51 17.69
C ASP A 134 -8.89 0.48 17.37
N PHE A 135 -8.16 0.24 16.27
CA PHE A 135 -7.06 1.11 15.84
C PHE A 135 -7.57 2.48 15.36
N ASP A 136 -8.69 2.52 14.62
CA ASP A 136 -9.30 3.77 14.16
C ASP A 136 -9.86 4.58 15.35
N GLU A 137 -10.61 3.94 16.25
CA GLU A 137 -11.13 4.57 17.47
C GLU A 137 -10.01 5.14 18.35
N TRP A 138 -8.95 4.35 18.58
CA TRP A 138 -7.77 4.81 19.32
C TRP A 138 -7.09 6.00 18.64
N THR A 139 -6.99 5.96 17.31
CA THR A 139 -6.38 7.02 16.51
C THR A 139 -7.21 8.32 16.50
N ALA A 140 -8.54 8.19 16.58
CA ALA A 140 -9.47 9.29 16.76
C ALA A 140 -9.39 9.89 18.17
N ALA A 141 -9.41 9.05 19.22
CA ALA A 141 -9.26 9.48 20.62
C ALA A 141 -7.94 10.22 20.85
N LYS A 142 -6.83 9.72 20.26
CA LYS A 142 -5.52 10.39 20.32
C LYS A 142 -5.49 11.75 19.61
N ALA A 143 -6.42 11.99 18.68
CA ALA A 143 -6.56 13.27 18.00
C ALA A 143 -7.29 14.30 18.86
N SER A 144 -8.32 13.86 19.57
CA SER A 144 -9.24 14.72 20.32
C SER A 144 -8.75 15.00 21.75
N GLN A 145 -8.02 14.06 22.35
CA GLN A 145 -7.55 14.17 23.73
C GLN A 145 -6.11 14.67 23.83
N GLY A 146 -5.78 15.31 24.95
CA GLY A 146 -4.42 15.80 25.23
C GLY A 146 -3.40 14.68 25.38
N LYS A 147 -2.11 14.99 25.15
CA LYS A 147 -1.01 14.03 25.35
C LYS A 147 -1.09 13.41 26.75
N GLY A 148 -1.14 12.08 26.82
CA GLY A 148 -1.15 11.32 28.08
C GLY A 148 -2.52 10.89 28.58
N GLN A 149 -3.62 11.31 27.94
CA GLN A 149 -4.98 10.92 28.32
C GLN A 149 -5.49 9.65 27.63
N VAL A 150 -4.84 9.23 26.54
CA VAL A 150 -5.21 8.02 25.80
C VAL A 150 -4.29 6.87 26.18
N HIS A 151 -4.87 5.78 26.68
CA HIS A 151 -4.13 4.56 26.96
C HIS A 151 -3.54 3.92 25.70
N ALA A 152 -2.46 3.17 25.86
CA ALA A 152 -1.87 2.45 24.73
C ALA A 152 -2.79 1.32 24.27
N LEU A 153 -3.09 1.26 22.98
CA LEU A 153 -3.81 0.14 22.39
C LEU A 153 -2.98 -1.14 22.50
N ARG A 154 -3.60 -2.23 22.98
CA ARG A 154 -2.96 -3.54 23.08
C ARG A 154 -2.99 -4.25 21.72
N ALA A 155 -1.83 -4.75 21.30
CA ALA A 155 -1.75 -5.54 20.08
C ALA A 155 -2.32 -6.95 20.32
N ALA A 156 -3.08 -7.46 19.34
CA ALA A 156 -3.57 -8.84 19.34
C ALA A 156 -2.42 -9.83 19.16
N VAL A 157 -1.49 -9.50 18.25
CA VAL A 157 -0.29 -10.30 17.98
C VAL A 157 0.92 -9.38 17.94
N VAL A 158 2.03 -9.86 18.52
CA VAL A 158 3.34 -9.21 18.44
C VAL A 158 4.34 -10.23 17.94
N GLN A 159 4.98 -9.94 16.81
CA GLN A 159 5.99 -10.83 16.23
C GLN A 159 7.27 -10.07 15.94
N TRP A 160 8.40 -10.72 16.19
CA TRP A 160 9.71 -10.23 15.82
C TRP A 160 10.21 -10.97 14.58
N TRP A 161 10.80 -10.21 13.66
CA TRP A 161 11.30 -10.72 12.39
C TRP A 161 12.75 -10.28 12.19
N TRP A 162 13.62 -11.25 11.94
CA TRP A 162 14.99 -11.01 11.54
C TRP A 162 15.07 -11.06 10.00
N GLY A 163 15.44 -9.93 9.40
CA GLY A 163 15.47 -9.74 7.95
C GLY A 163 16.65 -10.37 7.22
N PRO A 164 17.90 -10.32 7.73
CA PRO A 164 19.04 -10.88 7.02
C PRO A 164 18.84 -12.35 6.65
N ARG A 165 19.07 -12.67 5.36
CA ARG A 165 18.84 -13.99 4.74
C ARG A 165 17.38 -14.42 4.64
N SER A 166 16.43 -13.57 5.03
CA SER A 166 15.01 -13.81 4.76
C SER A 166 14.73 -13.60 3.27
N MET A 167 14.02 -14.56 2.68
CA MET A 167 13.53 -14.47 1.31
C MET A 167 12.61 -13.27 1.08
N VAL A 168 11.95 -12.76 2.13
CA VAL A 168 11.01 -11.63 2.01
C VAL A 168 11.71 -10.36 1.49
N PHE A 169 12.98 -10.15 1.84
CA PHE A 169 13.76 -9.00 1.39
C PHE A 169 14.12 -9.06 -0.10
N ALA A 170 14.06 -10.24 -0.71
CA ALA A 170 14.28 -10.43 -2.14
C ALA A 170 12.98 -10.44 -2.95
N ALA A 171 11.81 -10.49 -2.28
CA ALA A 171 10.51 -10.59 -2.94
C ALA A 171 9.90 -9.23 -3.30
N TYR A 172 10.40 -8.15 -2.69
CA TYR A 172 9.85 -6.81 -2.81
C TYR A 172 10.97 -5.77 -2.74
N ASP A 173 11.08 -4.92 -3.77
CA ASP A 173 12.01 -3.79 -3.77
C ASP A 173 11.37 -2.57 -3.10
N THR A 174 11.68 -2.38 -1.81
CA THR A 174 11.17 -1.26 -1.00
C THR A 174 11.66 0.12 -1.44
N LEU A 175 12.68 0.19 -2.32
CA LEU A 175 13.19 1.44 -2.87
C LEU A 175 12.71 1.67 -4.32
N GLY A 176 11.98 0.72 -4.87
CA GLY A 176 11.40 0.80 -6.20
C GLY A 176 10.38 1.94 -6.28
N ALA A 177 10.25 2.50 -7.49
CA ALA A 177 9.24 3.51 -7.72
C ALA A 177 7.83 2.90 -7.61
N VAL A 178 6.96 3.53 -6.82
CA VAL A 178 5.54 3.20 -6.76
C VAL A 178 4.86 3.71 -8.03
N THR A 179 4.14 2.82 -8.71
CA THR A 179 3.40 3.17 -9.94
C THR A 179 2.19 4.03 -9.58
N ARG A 180 2.04 5.17 -10.24
CA ARG A 180 0.80 5.97 -10.16
C ARG A 180 -0.31 5.26 -10.93
N VAL A 181 -1.50 5.22 -10.34
CA VAL A 181 -2.67 4.61 -10.95
C VAL A 181 -3.49 5.70 -11.65
N GLY A 182 -3.62 5.57 -12.97
CA GLY A 182 -4.29 6.56 -13.81
C GLY A 182 -3.37 7.70 -14.28
N GLU A 183 -3.68 8.25 -15.46
CA GLU A 183 -2.85 9.25 -16.15
C GLU A 183 -3.22 10.71 -15.84
N VAL A 184 -4.20 10.95 -14.98
CA VAL A 184 -4.82 12.28 -14.82
C VAL A 184 -4.55 12.82 -13.42
N LEU A 185 -3.71 13.85 -13.34
CA LEU A 185 -3.51 14.65 -12.13
C LEU A 185 -4.77 15.43 -11.76
N ASP A 186 -4.91 15.77 -10.48
CA ASP A 186 -6.05 16.43 -9.77
C ASP A 186 -6.78 17.59 -10.46
N GLY A 187 -6.28 18.13 -11.58
CA GLY A 187 -6.93 19.20 -12.34
C GLY A 187 -6.82 19.05 -13.86
N GLY A 188 -6.55 17.83 -14.35
CA GLY A 188 -6.22 17.60 -15.76
C GLY A 188 -4.99 18.39 -16.19
N ARG A 189 -4.05 18.70 -15.29
CA ARG A 189 -2.83 19.45 -15.61
C ARG A 189 -1.60 18.58 -15.49
N CYS A 190 -0.69 18.66 -16.45
CA CYS A 190 0.59 17.97 -16.39
C CYS A 190 1.48 18.54 -15.26
N ALA A 191 2.01 17.68 -14.39
CA ALA A 191 2.90 18.09 -13.29
C ALA A 191 4.27 18.58 -13.77
N HIS A 192 4.67 18.24 -14.99
CA HIS A 192 5.94 18.68 -15.57
C HIS A 192 5.83 20.02 -16.29
N CYS A 193 4.76 20.26 -17.05
CA CYS A 193 4.65 21.47 -17.90
C CYS A 193 3.48 22.41 -17.52
N GLY A 194 2.64 22.04 -16.55
CA GLY A 194 1.49 22.83 -16.11
C GLY A 194 0.32 22.94 -17.11
N GLY A 195 0.48 22.38 -18.32
CA GLY A 195 -0.53 22.39 -19.38
C GLY A 195 -1.73 21.50 -19.08
N ARG A 196 -2.89 21.78 -19.69
CA ARG A 196 -4.11 20.97 -19.52
C ARG A 196 -4.11 19.78 -20.49
N ARG A 197 -4.37 18.58 -20.00
CA ARG A 197 -4.66 17.36 -20.76
C ARG A 197 -6.17 17.14 -20.74
N SER A 198 -6.77 17.02 -21.91
CA SER A 198 -8.20 16.71 -22.05
C SER A 198 -8.49 15.34 -21.44
N ILE A 199 -9.56 15.23 -20.66
CA ILE A 199 -10.09 13.94 -20.20
C ILE A 199 -10.48 13.14 -21.45
N PRO A 200 -9.90 11.94 -21.69
CA PRO A 200 -10.26 11.13 -22.84
C PRO A 200 -11.72 10.70 -22.76
N VAL A 201 -12.43 10.77 -23.89
CA VAL A 201 -13.82 10.30 -23.99
C VAL A 201 -13.81 8.77 -23.93
N CYS A 202 -14.51 8.16 -22.98
CA CYS A 202 -14.66 6.69 -22.91
C CYS A 202 -15.28 6.19 -24.22
N ARG A 203 -14.66 5.15 -24.79
CA ARG A 203 -15.10 4.45 -26.01
C ARG A 203 -15.58 3.03 -25.71
N CYS A 204 -15.94 2.80 -24.45
CA CYS A 204 -16.41 1.54 -23.97
C CYS A 204 -17.79 1.28 -24.62
N ASP A 205 -17.92 0.23 -25.43
CA ASP A 205 -19.22 -0.20 -25.95
C ASP A 205 -20.09 -0.63 -24.77
N LYS A 206 -21.36 -0.20 -24.77
CA LYS A 206 -22.30 -0.40 -23.66
C LYS A 206 -22.50 -1.87 -23.30
#